data_AF-A0AAV4YJC3-F1
#
_entry.id   AF-A0AAV4YJC3-F1
#
_cell.length_a   1.000
_cell.length_b   1.000
_cell.length_c   1.000
_cell.angle_alpha   90.00
_cell.angle_beta   90.00
_cell.angle_gamma   90.00
#
_symmetry.space_group_name_H-M   'P 1'
#
loop_
_entity.id
_entity.type
_entity.pdbx_description
1 polymer ?
#
loop_
_entity_poly.entity_id
_entity_poly.type
_entity_poly.pdbx_seq_one_letter_code
_entity_poly.pdbx_strand_id
1 'polypeptide(L)'
;MTDHSFRLRLSTRAIAETEDAIHLIEQKERLEAAIHAQDPALSIDLSKAFLESIFKTIISDRLESPDLRKEFFPLFKEVKDNLVFSNNDDVSDKLSRLAGSIVNVTNELRNRHGAASHGNDGYHRGELTIGDVEFIASSVDGLAAFLYQKHRETLEPENHHRIQYDDYPAFNDWIDGQYDAFSMQLSDQVTIEYAASKMLFNNDLDVYREMLLQYNSTENEEEDDDDD
;
A
#
# COMPACT_ATOMS: atom_id res chain seq x y z
N MET A 1 16.51 28.47 11.78
CA MET A 1 17.33 27.30 11.46
C MET A 1 16.44 26.35 10.71
N THR A 2 16.60 26.26 9.39
CA THR A 2 15.90 25.26 8.58
C THR A 2 16.45 23.90 8.98
N ASP A 3 15.60 23.10 9.60
CA ASP A 3 15.88 21.71 9.92
C ASP A 3 16.05 20.95 8.59
N HIS A 4 17.30 20.76 8.16
CA HIS A 4 17.65 19.95 6.98
C HIS A 4 17.62 18.45 7.33
N SER A 5 16.62 18.04 8.10
CA SER A 5 16.36 16.63 8.39
C SER A 5 15.95 15.91 7.10
N PHE A 6 16.56 14.75 6.85
CA PHE A 6 16.20 13.88 5.74
C PHE A 6 14.72 13.51 5.83
N ARG A 7 14.00 13.59 4.71
CA ARG A 7 12.57 13.29 4.63
C ARG A 7 12.25 12.55 3.33
N LEU A 8 11.41 11.52 3.44
CA LEU A 8 10.85 10.74 2.35
C LEU A 8 9.63 11.47 1.78
N ARG A 9 9.90 12.57 1.06
CA ARG A 9 8.88 13.54 0.63
C ARG A 9 7.94 12.97 -0.43
N LEU A 10 8.45 12.14 -1.33
CA LEU A 10 7.66 11.61 -2.45
C LEU A 10 6.62 10.62 -1.94
N SER A 11 7.03 9.67 -1.11
CA SER A 11 6.11 8.70 -0.51
C SER A 11 5.17 9.36 0.49
N THR A 12 5.61 10.37 1.24
CA THR A 12 4.72 11.19 2.08
C THR A 12 3.58 11.78 1.26
N ARG A 13 3.87 12.38 0.10
CA ARG A 13 2.84 12.94 -0.77
C ARG A 13 1.92 11.86 -1.33
N ALA A 14 2.46 10.72 -1.74
CA ALA A 14 1.68 9.63 -2.33
C ALA A 14 0.69 8.99 -1.33
N ILE A 15 1.08 8.92 -0.05
CA ILE A 15 0.33 8.27 1.04
C ILE A 15 -0.55 9.27 1.82
N ALA A 16 -0.40 10.58 1.61
CA ALA A 16 -1.06 11.63 2.41
C ALA A 16 -2.59 11.54 2.48
N GLU A 17 -3.23 10.89 1.51
CA GLU A 17 -4.68 10.74 1.43
C GLU A 17 -5.18 9.38 1.95
N THR A 18 -4.31 8.60 2.61
CA THR A 18 -4.63 7.26 3.11
C THR A 18 -4.42 7.23 4.62
N GLU A 19 -5.38 7.78 5.36
CA GLU A 19 -5.32 7.92 6.83
C GLU A 19 -5.17 6.56 7.54
N ASP A 20 -5.65 5.47 6.93
CA ASP A 20 -5.61 4.12 7.49
C ASP A 20 -4.32 3.32 7.19
N ALA A 21 -3.41 3.88 6.39
CA ALA A 21 -2.12 3.26 6.07
C ALA A 21 -1.09 3.36 7.22
N ILE A 22 -1.54 3.18 8.46
CA ILE A 22 -0.78 3.38 9.71
C ILE A 22 0.59 2.70 9.65
N HIS A 23 0.61 1.43 9.24
CA HIS A 23 1.86 0.67 9.17
C HIS A 23 2.84 1.22 8.12
N LEU A 24 2.35 1.73 6.97
CA LEU A 24 3.23 2.35 5.96
C LEU A 24 3.82 3.65 6.46
N ILE A 25 3.01 4.46 7.15
CA ILE A 25 3.45 5.71 7.78
C ILE A 25 4.51 5.42 8.85
N GLU A 26 4.28 4.44 9.72
CA GLU A 26 5.25 4.03 10.74
C GLU A 26 6.57 3.55 10.14
N GLN A 27 6.54 2.73 9.09
CA GLN A 27 7.75 2.21 8.44
C GLN A 27 8.56 3.35 7.80
N LYS A 28 7.90 4.33 7.18
CA LYS A 28 8.52 5.53 6.65
C LYS A 28 9.19 6.35 7.77
N GLU A 29 8.46 6.62 8.85
CA GLU A 29 8.98 7.40 9.97
C GLU A 29 10.16 6.72 10.67
N ARG A 30 10.12 5.39 10.81
CA ARG A 30 11.27 4.60 11.31
C ARG A 30 12.50 4.77 10.41
N LEU A 31 12.33 4.75 9.09
CA LEU A 31 13.43 4.95 8.15
C LEU A 31 14.03 6.36 8.26
N GLU A 32 13.20 7.39 8.28
CA GLU A 32 13.65 8.78 8.49
C GLU A 32 14.40 8.94 9.81
N ALA A 33 13.88 8.34 10.89
CA ALA A 33 14.51 8.37 12.22
C ALA A 33 15.88 7.66 12.23
N ALA A 34 16.02 6.52 11.57
CA ALA A 34 17.30 5.80 11.47
C ALA A 34 18.37 6.61 10.71
N ILE A 35 17.97 7.29 9.63
CA ILE A 35 18.89 8.16 8.86
C ILE A 35 19.31 9.36 9.72
N HIS A 36 18.35 9.98 10.41
CA HIS A 36 18.65 11.08 11.35
C HIS A 36 19.57 10.62 12.49
N ALA A 37 19.39 9.40 13.00
CA ALA A 37 20.24 8.80 14.02
C ALA A 37 21.65 8.40 13.50
N GLN A 38 21.92 8.61 12.20
CA GLN A 38 23.19 8.22 11.56
C GLN A 38 23.46 6.71 11.72
N ASP A 39 22.45 5.87 11.49
CA ASP A 39 22.55 4.41 11.52
C ASP A 39 22.40 3.80 10.11
N PRO A 40 23.48 3.77 9.30
CA PRO A 40 23.42 3.25 7.94
C PRO A 40 22.87 1.82 7.83
N ALA A 41 23.22 0.94 8.78
CA ALA A 41 22.87 -0.46 8.73
C ALA A 41 21.36 -0.65 8.94
N LEU A 42 20.81 0.03 9.96
CA LEU A 42 19.37 0.03 10.21
C LEU A 42 18.58 0.72 9.10
N SER A 43 19.09 1.83 8.55
CA SER A 43 18.42 2.54 7.45
C SER A 43 18.27 1.66 6.20
N ILE A 44 19.25 0.81 5.89
CA ILE A 44 19.14 -0.11 4.75
C ILE A 44 18.16 -1.25 5.05
N ASP A 45 18.14 -1.80 6.27
CA ASP A 45 17.13 -2.78 6.68
C ASP A 45 15.72 -2.21 6.55
N LEU A 46 15.52 -0.97 7.02
CA LEU A 46 14.24 -0.28 6.95
C LEU A 46 13.86 0.14 5.53
N SER A 47 14.82 0.44 4.66
CA SER A 47 14.58 0.71 3.23
C SER A 47 13.96 -0.50 2.53
N LYS A 48 14.49 -1.71 2.80
CA LYS A 48 13.90 -2.96 2.29
C LYS A 48 12.52 -3.19 2.89
N ALA A 49 12.40 -3.08 4.22
CA ALA A 49 11.13 -3.32 4.90
C ALA A 49 10.02 -2.36 4.43
N PHE A 50 10.35 -1.10 4.15
CA PHE A 50 9.41 -0.12 3.62
C PHE A 50 8.90 -0.49 2.23
N LEU A 51 9.79 -0.85 1.29
CA LEU A 51 9.37 -1.37 -0.02
C LEU A 51 8.53 -2.64 0.11
N GLU A 52 8.90 -3.54 1.02
CA GLU A 52 8.17 -4.77 1.25
C GLU A 52 6.74 -4.52 1.75
N SER A 53 6.55 -3.55 2.66
CA SER A 53 5.22 -3.13 3.08
C SER A 53 4.40 -2.57 1.91
N ILE A 54 5.00 -1.75 1.04
CA ILE A 54 4.34 -1.25 -0.18
C ILE A 54 3.94 -2.40 -1.11
N PHE A 55 4.84 -3.37 -1.36
CA PHE A 55 4.52 -4.51 -2.21
C PHE A 55 3.37 -5.33 -1.64
N LYS A 56 3.39 -5.60 -0.34
CA LYS A 56 2.33 -6.35 0.34
C LYS A 56 1.00 -5.62 0.28
N THR A 57 0.98 -4.30 0.47
CA THR A 57 -0.24 -3.50 0.30
C THR A 57 -0.80 -3.67 -1.11
N ILE A 58 0.01 -3.43 -2.15
CA ILE A 58 -0.43 -3.54 -3.55
C ILE A 58 -0.96 -4.95 -3.86
N ILE A 59 -0.26 -5.99 -3.40
CA ILE A 59 -0.64 -7.39 -3.62
C ILE A 59 -1.95 -7.72 -2.88
N SER A 60 -2.09 -7.29 -1.62
CA SER A 60 -3.31 -7.50 -0.83
C SER A 60 -4.53 -6.83 -1.44
N ASP A 61 -4.33 -5.67 -2.05
CA ASP A 61 -5.45 -4.90 -2.59
C ASP A 61 -5.86 -5.39 -3.98
N ARG A 62 -4.98 -6.12 -4.70
CA ARG A 62 -5.20 -6.58 -6.08
C ARG A 62 -5.39 -8.07 -6.27
N LEU A 63 -5.09 -8.90 -5.27
CA LEU A 63 -5.25 -10.35 -5.38
C LEU A 63 -6.27 -10.89 -4.38
N GLU A 64 -7.09 -11.82 -4.82
CA GLU A 64 -8.07 -12.52 -3.99
C GLU A 64 -7.41 -13.38 -2.90
N SER A 65 -6.31 -14.08 -3.24
CA SER A 65 -5.59 -14.98 -2.33
C SER A 65 -4.09 -14.66 -2.31
N PRO A 66 -3.69 -13.54 -1.70
CA PRO A 66 -2.31 -13.08 -1.70
C PRO A 66 -1.42 -13.93 -0.80
N ASP A 67 -0.26 -14.37 -1.31
CA ASP A 67 0.78 -15.02 -0.49
C ASP A 67 1.87 -14.01 -0.10
N LEU A 68 1.66 -13.37 1.04
CA LEU A 68 2.56 -12.34 1.59
C LEU A 68 3.80 -12.90 2.30
N ARG A 69 3.95 -14.23 2.37
CA ARG A 69 5.14 -14.88 2.98
C ARG A 69 6.28 -15.07 2.00
N LYS A 70 6.05 -14.68 0.74
CA LYS A 70 7.06 -14.65 -0.31
C LYS A 70 8.25 -13.79 0.08
N GLU A 71 9.41 -14.21 -0.39
CA GLU A 71 10.64 -13.43 -0.28
C GLU A 71 10.53 -12.11 -1.08
N PHE A 72 11.43 -11.18 -0.78
CA PHE A 72 11.41 -9.81 -1.32
C PHE A 72 11.34 -9.71 -2.85
N PHE A 73 12.11 -10.52 -3.58
CA PHE A 73 12.08 -10.52 -5.05
C PHE A 73 10.81 -11.14 -5.64
N PRO A 74 10.35 -12.32 -5.19
CA PRO A 74 9.04 -12.82 -5.57
C PRO A 74 7.88 -11.84 -5.32
N LEU A 75 7.88 -11.11 -4.19
CA LEU A 75 6.88 -10.05 -3.94
C LEU A 75 6.95 -8.96 -5.02
N PHE A 76 8.14 -8.43 -5.31
CA PHE A 76 8.28 -7.42 -6.36
C PHE A 76 7.86 -7.94 -7.74
N LYS A 77 8.12 -9.21 -8.06
CA LYS A 77 7.67 -9.81 -9.31
C LYS A 77 6.14 -9.80 -9.39
N GLU A 78 5.47 -10.19 -8.32
CA GLU A 78 4.01 -10.22 -8.26
C GLU A 78 3.38 -8.82 -8.38
N VAL A 79 4.03 -7.78 -7.82
CA VAL A 79 3.64 -6.39 -8.07
C VAL A 79 3.70 -6.06 -9.55
N LYS A 80 4.81 -6.37 -10.24
CA LYS A 80 4.94 -6.08 -11.68
C LYS A 80 3.92 -6.83 -12.53
N ASP A 81 3.58 -8.06 -12.13
CA ASP A 81 2.65 -8.90 -12.87
C ASP A 81 1.19 -8.39 -12.72
N ASN A 82 0.89 -7.58 -11.69
CA ASN A 82 -0.46 -7.10 -11.37
C ASN A 82 -0.61 -5.57 -11.33
N LEU A 83 0.43 -4.81 -11.66
CA LEU A 83 0.41 -3.35 -11.67
C LEU A 83 0.89 -2.81 -13.02
N VAL A 84 0.03 -2.07 -13.70
CA VAL A 84 0.36 -1.41 -14.97
C VAL A 84 1.21 -0.18 -14.70
N PHE A 85 2.48 -0.20 -15.13
CA PHE A 85 3.40 0.93 -14.92
C PHE A 85 3.16 2.05 -15.94
N SER A 86 2.76 1.70 -17.17
CA SER A 86 2.42 2.62 -18.25
C SER A 86 1.60 1.91 -19.33
N ASN A 87 0.73 2.65 -20.02
CA ASN A 87 0.01 2.18 -21.20
C ASN A 87 0.89 2.10 -22.46
N ASN A 88 2.13 2.57 -22.39
CA ASN A 88 3.12 2.44 -23.45
C ASN A 88 4.12 1.34 -23.07
N ASP A 89 4.19 0.27 -23.86
CA ASP A 89 5.03 -0.90 -23.58
C ASP A 89 6.53 -0.57 -23.41
N ASP A 90 7.10 0.29 -24.27
CA ASP A 90 8.51 0.66 -24.19
C ASP A 90 8.82 1.47 -22.92
N VAL A 91 7.90 2.35 -22.51
CA VAL A 91 8.01 3.12 -21.26
C VAL A 91 7.85 2.18 -20.06
N SER A 92 6.84 1.30 -20.09
CA SER A 92 6.57 0.31 -19.04
C SER A 92 7.79 -0.59 -18.80
N ASP A 93 8.40 -1.11 -19.87
CA ASP A 93 9.61 -1.93 -19.84
C ASP A 93 10.79 -1.20 -19.19
N LYS A 94 11.02 0.07 -19.55
CA LYS A 94 12.12 0.86 -18.96
C LYS A 94 11.89 1.15 -17.48
N LEU A 95 10.66 1.51 -17.10
CA LEU A 95 10.30 1.73 -15.69
C LEU A 95 10.44 0.44 -14.88
N SER A 96 10.01 -0.69 -15.42
CA SER A 96 10.14 -2.02 -14.81
C SER A 96 11.61 -2.40 -14.56
N ARG A 97 12.50 -2.11 -15.52
CA ARG A 97 13.95 -2.33 -15.36
C ARG A 97 14.58 -1.41 -14.32
N LEU A 98 14.18 -0.13 -14.29
CA LEU A 98 14.65 0.82 -13.28
C LEU A 98 14.21 0.40 -11.88
N ALA A 99 12.92 0.08 -11.70
CA ALA A 99 12.38 -0.43 -10.45
C ALA A 99 13.10 -1.71 -10.00
N GLY A 100 13.30 -2.66 -10.92
CA GLY A 100 14.05 -3.89 -10.62
C GLY A 100 15.50 -3.61 -10.20
N SER A 101 16.16 -2.60 -10.77
CA SER A 101 17.52 -2.23 -10.37
C SER A 101 17.56 -1.66 -8.95
N ILE A 102 16.60 -0.81 -8.57
CA ILE A 102 16.47 -0.29 -7.21
C ILE A 102 16.25 -1.44 -6.21
N VAL A 103 15.28 -2.31 -6.49
CA VAL A 103 14.97 -3.47 -5.64
C VAL A 103 16.19 -4.40 -5.48
N ASN A 104 16.88 -4.69 -6.58
CA ASN A 104 18.09 -5.53 -6.57
C ASN A 104 19.18 -4.92 -5.67
N VAL A 105 19.52 -3.65 -5.91
CA VAL A 105 20.58 -2.95 -5.18
C VAL A 105 20.23 -2.83 -3.70
N THR A 106 18.99 -2.45 -3.35
CA THR A 106 18.54 -2.36 -1.96
C THR A 106 18.67 -3.71 -1.25
N ASN A 107 18.27 -4.81 -1.88
CA ASN A 107 18.38 -6.14 -1.27
C ASN A 107 19.83 -6.61 -1.12
N GLU A 108 20.69 -6.38 -2.12
CA GLU A 108 22.12 -6.70 -2.03
C GLU A 108 22.81 -5.92 -0.92
N LEU A 109 22.57 -4.61 -0.84
CA LEU A 109 23.14 -3.76 0.20
C LEU A 109 22.64 -4.16 1.57
N ARG A 110 21.36 -4.50 1.71
CA ARG A 110 20.82 -5.04 2.96
C ARG A 110 21.51 -6.33 3.38
N ASN A 111 21.70 -7.26 2.44
CA ASN A 111 22.30 -8.55 2.77
C ASN A 111 23.77 -8.44 3.14
N ARG A 112 24.50 -7.42 2.64
CA ARG A 112 25.92 -7.20 2.96
C ARG A 112 26.14 -6.29 4.16
N HIS A 113 25.35 -5.22 4.28
CA HIS A 113 25.61 -4.09 5.18
C HIS A 113 24.46 -3.79 6.16
N GLY A 114 23.35 -4.53 6.13
CA GLY A 114 22.27 -4.39 7.11
C GLY A 114 22.70 -4.79 8.52
N ALA A 115 21.94 -4.36 9.54
CA ALA A 115 22.27 -4.56 10.95
C ALA A 115 22.30 -6.04 11.34
N ALA A 116 21.53 -6.88 10.62
CA ALA A 116 21.50 -8.33 10.78
C ALA A 116 22.32 -9.09 9.71
N SER A 117 23.29 -8.46 9.05
CA SER A 117 24.15 -9.12 8.06
C SER A 117 24.96 -10.26 8.72
N HIS A 118 24.57 -11.50 8.42
CA HIS A 118 25.08 -12.73 9.07
C HIS A 118 26.51 -13.14 8.69
N GLY A 119 27.23 -12.34 7.90
CA GLY A 119 28.59 -12.64 7.43
C GLY A 119 29.71 -11.90 8.17
N ASN A 120 29.37 -10.99 9.07
CA ASN A 120 30.31 -10.04 9.64
C ASN A 120 30.81 -10.49 11.02
N ASP A 121 32.13 -10.42 11.24
CA ASP A 121 32.70 -10.67 12.55
C ASP A 121 32.43 -9.51 13.53
N GLY A 122 32.69 -9.71 14.83
CA GLY A 122 32.44 -8.71 15.87
C GLY A 122 33.30 -7.43 15.77
N TYR A 123 34.20 -7.33 14.78
CA TYR A 123 35.04 -6.17 14.51
C TYR A 123 34.69 -5.47 13.19
N HIS A 124 33.70 -5.97 12.46
CA HIS A 124 33.27 -5.39 11.19
C HIS A 124 32.78 -3.96 11.39
N ARG A 125 33.34 -3.04 10.59
CA ARG A 125 32.89 -1.65 10.53
C ARG A 125 32.08 -1.49 9.25
N GLY A 126 30.87 -0.97 9.38
CA GLY A 126 30.01 -0.69 8.23
C GLY A 126 30.73 0.22 7.22
N GLU A 127 30.73 -0.19 5.95
CA GLU A 127 31.40 0.51 4.86
C GLU A 127 30.55 1.62 4.25
N LEU A 128 29.24 1.62 4.52
CA LEU A 128 28.30 2.62 4.01
C LEU A 128 28.39 3.93 4.79
N THR A 129 28.57 5.02 4.07
CA THR A 129 28.41 6.36 4.64
C THR A 129 26.93 6.73 4.69
N ILE A 130 26.57 7.73 5.50
CA ILE A 130 25.19 8.21 5.52
C ILE A 130 24.75 8.78 4.18
N GLY A 131 25.66 9.42 3.42
CA GLY A 131 25.35 9.97 2.10
C GLY A 131 24.98 8.88 1.08
N ASP A 132 25.64 7.71 1.16
CA ASP A 132 25.27 6.54 0.35
C ASP A 132 23.85 6.08 0.69
N VAL A 133 23.53 6.02 1.98
CA VAL A 133 22.22 5.62 2.49
C VAL A 133 21.13 6.62 2.12
N GLU A 134 21.38 7.92 2.21
CA GLU A 134 20.44 8.95 1.80
C GLU A 134 20.12 8.84 0.30
N PHE A 135 21.10 8.52 -0.55
CA PHE A 135 20.89 8.29 -1.98
C PHE A 135 20.00 7.05 -2.22
N ILE A 136 20.27 5.96 -1.53
CA ILE A 136 19.47 4.72 -1.63
C ILE A 136 18.06 4.95 -1.13
N ALA A 137 17.91 5.58 0.05
CA ALA A 137 16.62 5.90 0.64
C ALA A 137 15.81 6.85 -0.25
N SER A 138 16.45 7.82 -0.92
CA SER A 138 15.77 8.68 -1.90
C SER A 138 15.31 7.92 -3.14
N SER A 139 16.09 6.93 -3.58
CA SER A 139 15.70 6.06 -4.70
C SER A 139 14.52 5.15 -4.31
N VAL A 140 14.55 4.63 -3.08
CA VAL A 140 13.46 3.87 -2.46
C VAL A 140 12.22 4.74 -2.31
N ASP A 141 12.36 6.00 -1.87
CA ASP A 141 11.25 6.96 -1.76
C ASP A 141 10.56 7.16 -3.12
N GLY A 142 11.35 7.41 -4.16
CA GLY A 142 10.85 7.59 -5.52
C GLY A 142 10.13 6.35 -6.04
N LEU A 143 10.69 5.16 -5.82
CA LEU A 143 10.05 3.90 -6.22
C LEU A 143 8.76 3.65 -5.43
N ALA A 144 8.78 3.80 -4.11
CA ALA A 144 7.62 3.60 -3.26
C ALA A 144 6.48 4.54 -3.66
N ALA A 145 6.79 5.83 -3.85
CA ALA A 145 5.82 6.82 -4.30
C ALA A 145 5.25 6.48 -5.68
N PHE A 146 6.10 6.10 -6.64
CA PHE A 146 5.68 5.72 -7.99
C PHE A 146 4.74 4.52 -7.97
N LEU A 147 5.12 3.44 -7.28
CA LEU A 147 4.32 2.21 -7.21
C LEU A 147 2.98 2.46 -6.50
N TYR A 148 3.01 3.19 -5.39
CA TYR A 148 1.80 3.49 -4.64
C TYR A 148 0.84 4.39 -5.43
N GLN A 149 1.37 5.42 -6.09
CA GLN A 149 0.57 6.30 -6.95
C GLN A 149 -0.03 5.52 -8.13
N LYS A 150 0.78 4.69 -8.82
CA LYS A 150 0.27 3.82 -9.89
C LYS A 150 -0.80 2.87 -9.40
N HIS A 151 -0.59 2.31 -8.21
CA HIS A 151 -1.56 1.44 -7.59
C HIS A 151 -2.89 2.15 -7.40
N ARG A 152 -2.91 3.36 -6.83
CA ARG A 152 -4.13 4.17 -6.66
C ARG A 152 -4.77 4.58 -7.99
N GLU A 153 -3.97 5.00 -8.97
CA GLU A 153 -4.46 5.44 -10.29
C GLU A 153 -5.09 4.30 -11.12
N THR A 154 -4.73 3.06 -10.87
CA THR A 154 -5.11 1.90 -11.69
C THR A 154 -5.82 0.81 -10.89
N LEU A 155 -6.28 1.13 -9.69
CA LEU A 155 -7.09 0.21 -8.89
C LEU A 155 -8.54 0.46 -9.27
N GLU A 156 -9.06 -0.41 -10.13
CA GLU A 156 -10.49 -0.40 -10.46
C GLU A 156 -11.28 -0.98 -9.29
N PRO A 157 -12.49 -0.45 -8.98
CA PRO A 157 -13.34 -0.98 -7.91
C PRO A 157 -13.61 -2.49 -8.02
N GLU A 158 -13.77 -3.03 -9.24
CA GLU A 158 -13.91 -4.48 -9.47
C GLU A 158 -12.72 -5.31 -9.05
N ASN A 159 -11.51 -4.74 -9.09
CA ASN A 159 -10.26 -5.40 -8.79
C ASN A 159 -9.78 -5.10 -7.35
N HIS A 160 -10.59 -4.37 -6.57
CA HIS A 160 -10.29 -4.02 -5.18
C HIS A 160 -10.64 -5.20 -4.26
N HIS A 161 -9.64 -6.03 -3.95
CA HIS A 161 -9.83 -7.20 -3.08
C HIS A 161 -9.93 -6.83 -1.60
N ARG A 162 -9.31 -5.72 -1.19
CA ARG A 162 -9.37 -5.19 0.18
C ARG A 162 -10.33 -4.01 0.32
N ILE A 163 -11.63 -4.26 0.21
CA ILE A 163 -12.64 -3.20 0.38
C ILE A 163 -12.65 -2.75 1.85
N GLN A 164 -12.54 -1.44 2.12
CA GLN A 164 -12.86 -0.89 3.44
C GLN A 164 -14.30 -0.41 3.43
N TYR A 165 -15.03 -0.70 4.50
CA TYR A 165 -16.45 -0.32 4.61
C TYR A 165 -16.64 1.20 4.49
N ASP A 166 -15.75 1.98 5.11
CA ASP A 166 -15.88 3.44 5.20
C ASP A 166 -15.56 4.17 3.88
N ASP A 167 -14.98 3.49 2.88
CA ASP A 167 -14.67 4.07 1.56
C ASP A 167 -15.93 4.29 0.70
N TYR A 168 -17.04 3.62 1.02
CA TYR A 168 -18.25 3.59 0.19
C TYR A 168 -19.51 4.03 0.94
N PRO A 169 -19.54 5.25 1.54
CA PRO A 169 -20.67 5.68 2.37
C PRO A 169 -21.98 5.78 1.58
N ALA A 170 -21.95 6.29 0.35
CA ALA A 170 -23.15 6.40 -0.49
C ALA A 170 -23.75 5.04 -0.84
N PHE A 171 -22.90 4.08 -1.19
CA PHE A 171 -23.32 2.70 -1.46
C PHE A 171 -23.85 1.99 -0.19
N ASN A 172 -23.21 2.21 0.97
CA ASN A 172 -23.68 1.68 2.24
C ASN A 172 -25.08 2.20 2.57
N ASP A 173 -25.29 3.51 2.44
CA ASP A 173 -26.59 4.15 2.64
C ASP A 173 -27.63 3.61 1.65
N TRP A 174 -27.23 3.34 0.40
CA TRP A 174 -28.10 2.71 -0.59
C TRP A 174 -28.53 1.31 -0.14
N ILE A 175 -27.61 0.43 0.28
CA ILE A 175 -27.96 -0.89 0.82
C ILE A 175 -28.89 -0.75 2.03
N ASP A 176 -28.54 0.12 2.97
CA ASP A 176 -29.31 0.31 4.21
C ASP A 176 -30.70 0.92 3.97
N GLY A 177 -30.89 1.61 2.83
CA GLY A 177 -32.20 2.05 2.37
C GLY A 177 -33.03 0.94 1.69
N GLN A 178 -32.37 -0.07 1.11
CA GLN A 178 -33.04 -1.19 0.43
C GLN A 178 -33.40 -2.35 1.37
N TYR A 179 -32.66 -2.53 2.47
CA TYR A 179 -32.79 -3.69 3.35
C TYR A 179 -32.93 -3.29 4.83
N ASP A 180 -33.79 -4.01 5.54
CA ASP A 180 -34.02 -3.76 6.97
C ASP A 180 -32.76 -4.06 7.80
N ALA A 181 -32.41 -3.12 8.68
CA ALA A 181 -31.39 -3.35 9.69
C ALA A 181 -31.87 -4.37 10.73
N PHE A 182 -30.93 -5.14 11.27
CA PHE A 182 -31.23 -6.01 12.39
C PHE A 182 -31.26 -5.21 13.68
N SER A 183 -32.33 -5.37 14.45
CA SER A 183 -32.44 -4.81 15.79
C SER A 183 -32.67 -5.91 16.82
N MET A 184 -31.88 -5.90 17.90
CA MET A 184 -32.08 -6.76 19.06
C MET A 184 -32.17 -5.91 20.32
N GLN A 185 -33.33 -5.95 20.96
CA GLN A 185 -33.53 -5.31 22.25
C GLN A 185 -33.12 -6.26 23.38
N LEU A 186 -32.05 -5.91 24.10
CA LEU A 186 -31.52 -6.67 25.23
C LEU A 186 -32.10 -6.20 26.57
N SER A 187 -32.51 -4.94 26.64
CA SER A 187 -33.23 -4.35 27.77
C SER A 187 -34.00 -3.10 27.33
N ASP A 188 -34.74 -2.48 28.25
CA ASP A 188 -35.44 -1.21 28.02
C ASP A 188 -34.48 -0.05 27.63
N GLN A 189 -33.16 -0.22 27.83
CA GLN A 189 -32.15 0.81 27.59
C GLN A 189 -31.09 0.41 26.55
N VAL A 190 -31.07 -0.85 26.10
CA VAL A 190 -30.03 -1.35 25.21
C VAL A 190 -30.68 -2.03 24.01
N THR A 191 -30.60 -1.34 22.87
CA THR A 191 -30.91 -1.88 21.56
C THR A 191 -29.62 -1.96 20.77
N ILE A 192 -29.29 -3.16 20.26
CA ILE A 192 -28.24 -3.32 19.26
C ILE A 192 -28.89 -3.15 17.90
N GLU A 193 -28.42 -2.16 17.15
CA GLU A 193 -28.76 -1.99 15.75
C GLU A 193 -27.56 -2.38 14.91
N TYR A 194 -27.82 -3.16 13.86
CA TYR A 194 -26.78 -3.62 12.96
C TYR A 194 -27.29 -3.47 11.53
N ALA A 195 -26.71 -2.48 10.84
CA ALA A 195 -27.08 -2.08 9.49
C ALA A 195 -26.88 -3.23 8.49
N ALA A 196 -27.70 -3.26 7.43
CA ALA A 196 -27.70 -4.33 6.44
C ALA A 196 -26.40 -4.34 5.64
N SER A 197 -25.90 -3.16 5.26
CA SER A 197 -24.60 -2.94 4.63
C SER A 197 -23.46 -3.52 5.47
N LYS A 198 -23.48 -3.26 6.78
CA LYS A 198 -22.46 -3.72 7.73
C LYS A 198 -22.58 -5.21 8.05
N MET A 199 -23.79 -5.75 8.05
CA MET A 199 -24.02 -7.19 8.06
C MET A 199 -23.41 -7.86 6.84
N LEU A 200 -23.70 -7.33 5.65
CA LEU A 200 -23.22 -7.87 4.40
C LEU A 200 -21.69 -7.83 4.32
N PHE A 201 -21.10 -6.67 4.58
CA PHE A 201 -19.64 -6.47 4.57
C PHE A 201 -18.90 -7.44 5.49
N ASN A 202 -19.42 -7.70 6.71
CA ASN A 202 -18.73 -8.53 7.70
C ASN A 202 -18.99 -10.04 7.54
N ASN A 203 -20.07 -10.45 6.88
CA ASN A 203 -20.44 -11.86 6.75
C ASN A 203 -20.20 -12.41 5.35
N ASP A 204 -20.34 -11.59 4.31
CA ASP A 204 -20.20 -11.99 2.91
C ASP A 204 -19.67 -10.83 2.05
N LEU A 205 -18.34 -10.68 2.06
CA LEU A 205 -17.65 -9.60 1.34
C LEU A 205 -17.77 -9.75 -0.18
N ASP A 206 -17.94 -10.98 -0.69
CA ASP A 206 -18.06 -11.22 -2.13
C ASP A 206 -19.41 -10.73 -2.65
N VAL A 207 -20.50 -10.97 -1.91
CA VAL A 207 -21.81 -10.40 -2.25
C VAL A 207 -21.80 -8.87 -2.09
N TYR A 208 -21.14 -8.35 -1.05
CA TYR A 208 -20.96 -6.90 -0.89
C TYR A 208 -20.27 -6.29 -2.13
N ARG A 209 -19.22 -6.93 -2.64
CA ARG A 209 -18.51 -6.51 -3.86
C ARG A 209 -19.41 -6.59 -5.10
N GLU A 210 -20.13 -7.69 -5.28
CA GLU A 210 -21.02 -7.85 -6.44
C GLU A 210 -22.08 -6.74 -6.48
N MET A 211 -22.67 -6.42 -5.34
CA MET A 211 -23.65 -5.34 -5.23
C MET A 211 -23.03 -3.95 -5.45
N LEU A 212 -21.78 -3.73 -5.00
CA LEU A 212 -21.05 -2.48 -5.26
C LEU A 212 -20.81 -2.28 -6.77
N LEU A 213 -20.48 -3.34 -7.49
CA LEU A 213 -20.31 -3.29 -8.94
C LEU A 213 -21.61 -3.00 -9.67
N GLN A 214 -22.72 -3.58 -9.21
CA GLN A 214 -24.05 -3.27 -9.74
C GLN A 214 -24.37 -1.80 -9.52
N TYR A 215 -24.20 -1.29 -8.31
CA TYR A 215 -24.44 0.11 -7.95
C TYR A 215 -23.69 1.08 -8.87
N ASN A 216 -22.37 0.89 -9.02
CA ASN A 216 -21.53 1.73 -9.88
C ASN A 216 -21.92 1.64 -11.37
N SER A 217 -22.44 0.49 -11.82
CA SER A 217 -22.89 0.33 -13.21
C SER A 217 -24.16 1.13 -13.48
N THR A 218 -25.10 1.15 -12.53
CA THR A 218 -26.34 1.95 -12.62
C THR A 218 -26.09 3.45 -12.54
N GLU A 219 -25.18 3.93 -11.68
CA GLU A 219 -24.86 5.38 -11.63
C GLU A 219 -24.25 5.88 -12.94
N ASN A 220 -23.36 5.11 -13.58
CA ASN A 220 -22.78 5.49 -14.87
C ASN A 220 -23.81 5.50 -16.01
N GLU A 221 -24.80 4.60 -16.00
CA GLU A 221 -25.88 4.59 -16.99
C GLU A 221 -26.84 5.78 -16.82
N GLU A 222 -27.09 6.24 -15.59
CA GLU A 222 -27.92 7.42 -15.32
C GLU A 222 -27.22 8.74 -15.70
N GLU A 223 -25.88 8.82 -15.62
CA GLU A 223 -25.13 10.01 -16.07
C GLU A 223 -25.06 10.15 -17.60
N ASP A 224 -25.02 9.04 -18.35
CA ASP A 224 -24.98 9.06 -19.83
C ASP A 224 -26.34 9.42 -20.46
N ASP A 225 -27.45 9.24 -19.76
CA ASP A 225 -28.81 9.58 -20.24
C ASP A 225 -29.20 11.07 -20.01
N ASP A 226 -28.47 11.80 -19.16
CA ASP A 226 -28.73 13.22 -18.84
C ASP A 226 -27.98 14.21 -19.77
N ASP A 227 -27.12 13.71 -20.67
CA ASP A 227 -26.30 14.50 -21.62
C ASP A 227 -26.81 14.50 -23.08
N ASP A 228 -28.02 13.98 -23.36
CA ASP A 228 -28.67 13.91 -24.70
C ASP A 228 -29.87 14.88 -24.91
#